data_AF-A0A8T4YN98-F1
#
_entry.id   AF-A0A8T4YN98-F1
#
_cell.length_a   1.000
_cell.length_b   1.000
_cell.length_c   1.000
_cell.angle_alpha   90.00
_cell.angle_beta   90.00
_cell.angle_gamma   90.00
#
_symmetry.space_group_name_H-M   'P 1'
#
loop_
_entity.id
_entity.type
_entity.pdbx_description
1 polymer ?
#
loop_
_entity_poly.entity_id
_entity_poly.type
_entity_poly.pdbx_seq_one_letter_code
_entity_poly.pdbx_strand_id
1 'polypeptide(L)' 'PLEGAARLAAEFAKVPIINGGSGAEEHPTQALLDLYTIMKEKGGIDGLKIALVGDLRYGRTVHS' A
#
# COMPACT_ATOMS: atom_id res chain seq x y z
N PRO A 1 -11.59 0.44 -9.95
CA PRO A 1 -11.18 1.81 -9.57
C PRO A 1 -10.31 2.41 -10.68
N LEU A 2 -10.32 3.74 -10.84
CA LEU A 2 -9.59 4.42 -11.89
C LEU A 2 -8.14 4.63 -11.43
N GLU A 3 -7.18 4.28 -12.29
CA GLU A 3 -5.76 4.56 -12.07
C GLU A 3 -5.53 6.08 -11.99
N GLY A 4 -4.63 6.52 -11.12
CA GLY A 4 -4.32 7.93 -10.89
C GLY A 4 -5.42 8.77 -10.23
N ALA A 5 -6.56 8.19 -9.85
CA ALA A 5 -7.68 8.92 -9.27
C ALA A 5 -7.32 9.69 -7.99
N ALA A 6 -6.53 9.09 -7.10
CA ALA A 6 -6.10 9.75 -5.88
C ALA A 6 -5.16 10.94 -6.16
N ARG A 7 -4.29 10.82 -7.17
CA ARG A 7 -3.40 11.90 -7.60
C ARG A 7 -4.19 13.04 -8.23
N LEU A 8 -5.12 12.72 -9.14
CA LEU A 8 -6.01 13.71 -9.74
C LEU A 8 -6.80 14.44 -8.65
N ALA A 9 -7.38 13.72 -7.69
CA ALA A 9 -8.09 14.36 -6.59
C ALA A 9 -7.19 15.31 -5.78
N ALA A 10 -5.93 14.94 -5.54
CA ALA A 10 -4.97 15.77 -4.82
C ALA A 10 -4.61 17.08 -5.55
N GLU A 11 -4.65 17.10 -6.88
CA GLU A 11 -4.38 18.31 -7.67
C GLU A 11 -5.47 19.38 -7.52
N PHE A 12 -6.72 19.00 -7.22
CA PHE A 12 -7.86 19.92 -7.12
C PHE A 12 -8.37 20.14 -5.69
N ALA A 13 -7.99 19.29 -4.75
CA ALA A 13 -8.47 19.36 -3.38
C ALA A 13 -7.81 20.51 -2.60
N LYS A 14 -8.64 21.23 -1.82
CA LYS A 14 -8.15 22.22 -0.83
C LYS A 14 -7.78 21.58 0.50
N VAL A 15 -7.98 20.27 0.63
CA VAL A 15 -7.74 19.48 1.83
C VAL A 15 -6.84 18.29 1.48
N PRO A 16 -6.10 17.73 2.46
CA PRO A 16 -5.26 16.56 2.21
C PRO A 16 -6.07 15.38 1.66
N ILE A 17 -5.51 14.70 0.67
CA ILE A 17 -6.06 13.46 0.11
C ILE A 17 -5.21 12.28 0.60
N ILE A 18 -5.88 11.29 1.16
CA ILE A 18 -5.28 10.01 1.53
C ILE A 18 -5.70 8.99 0.48
N ASN A 19 -4.72 8.39 -0.21
CA ASN A 19 -4.99 7.34 -1.16
C ASN A 19 -5.37 6.04 -0.42
N GLY A 20 -6.63 5.66 -0.49
CA GLY A 20 -7.14 4.39 0.03
C GLY A 20 -7.12 3.23 -0.97
N GLY A 21 -6.46 3.41 -2.13
CA GLY A 21 -6.42 2.44 -3.22
C GLY A 21 -6.91 3.06 -4.54
N SER A 22 -6.00 3.25 -5.50
CA SER A 22 -6.29 3.89 -6.80
C SER A 22 -6.10 2.91 -7.97
N GLY A 23 -7.02 1.96 -8.11
CA GLY A 23 -7.02 1.04 -9.26
C GLY A 23 -6.16 -0.19 -9.02
N ALA A 24 -5.31 -0.52 -9.98
CA ALA A 24 -4.26 -1.53 -9.84
C ALA A 24 -2.91 -0.93 -9.36
N GLU A 25 -2.88 0.38 -9.13
CA GLU A 25 -1.70 1.10 -8.61
C GLU A 25 -1.62 0.99 -7.07
N GLU A 26 -1.25 2.10 -6.43
CA GLU A 26 -0.88 2.20 -5.03
C GLU A 26 -2.05 2.03 -4.04
N HIS A 27 -1.76 1.34 -2.94
CA HIS A 27 -2.61 1.29 -1.74
C HIS A 27 -1.79 1.54 -0.45
N PRO A 28 -1.29 2.78 -0.23
CA PRO A 28 -0.32 3.06 0.84
C PRO A 28 -0.80 2.72 2.25
N THR A 29 -2.10 2.86 2.50
CA THR A 29 -2.68 2.53 3.81
C THR A 29 -2.60 1.04 4.15
N GLN A 30 -2.63 0.15 3.15
CA GLN A 30 -2.47 -1.29 3.36
C GLN A 30 -1.01 -1.62 3.63
N ALA A 31 -0.07 -1.06 2.85
CA ALA A 31 1.36 -1.22 3.09
C ALA A 31 1.76 -0.74 4.49
N LEU A 32 1.22 0.39 4.96
CA LEU A 32 1.45 0.89 6.33
C LEU A 32 0.91 -0.07 7.40
N LEU A 33 -0.26 -0.66 7.18
CA LEU A 33 -0.83 -1.65 8.10
C LEU A 33 0.02 -2.92 8.17
N ASP A 34 0.54 -3.37 7.03
CA ASP A 34 1.40 -4.56 6.95
C ASP A 34 2.73 -4.32 7.69
N LEU A 35 3.36 -3.16 7.47
CA LEU A 35 4.56 -2.74 8.20
C LEU A 35 4.32 -2.62 9.71
N TYR A 36 3.20 -2.03 10.10
CA TYR A 36 2.82 -1.94 11.51
C TYR A 36 2.66 -3.33 12.14
N THR A 37 2.03 -4.25 11.43
CA THR A 37 1.84 -5.63 11.89
C THR A 37 3.19 -6.32 12.06
N ILE A 38 4.09 -6.20 11.09
CA ILE A 38 5.45 -6.75 11.19
C ILE A 38 6.19 -6.15 12.38
N MET A 39 6.17 -4.81 12.52
CA MET A 39 6.82 -4.11 13.63
C MET A 39 6.30 -4.59 14.99
N LYS A 40 4.98 -4.72 15.12
CA LYS A 40 4.32 -5.14 16.37
C LYS A 40 4.63 -6.60 16.72
N GLU A 41 4.57 -7.50 15.73
CA GLU A 41 4.68 -8.95 15.97
C GLU A 41 6.13 -9.46 15.93
N LYS A 42 7.06 -8.73 15.29
CA LYS A 42 8.47 -9.12 15.15
C LYS A 42 9.45 -8.17 15.84
N GLY A 43 8.98 -7.04 16.38
CA GLY A 43 9.79 -6.07 17.13
C GLY A 43 10.70 -5.17 16.28
N GLY A 44 10.63 -5.29 14.95
CA GLY A 44 11.47 -4.58 13.99
C GLY A 44 11.15 -5.01 12.57
N ILE A 45 11.59 -4.23 11.58
CA ILE A 45 11.46 -4.56 10.15
C ILE A 45 12.81 -4.90 9.50
N ASP A 46 13.91 -4.43 10.09
CA ASP A 46 15.25 -4.62 9.53
C ASP A 46 15.75 -6.05 9.71
N GLY A 47 16.44 -6.58 8.68
CA GLY A 47 17.07 -7.90 8.72
C GLY A 47 16.10 -9.09 8.67
N LEU A 48 14.80 -8.85 8.48
CA LEU A 48 13.81 -9.91 8.35
C LEU A 48 13.88 -10.60 6.98
N LYS A 49 13.68 -11.92 6.98
CA LYS A 49 13.43 -12.70 5.76
C LYS A 49 11.93 -12.87 5.60
N ILE A 50 11.35 -12.16 4.62
CA ILE A 50 9.92 -12.19 4.33
C ILE A 50 9.71 -13.01 3.04
N ALA A 51 8.76 -13.94 3.07
CA ALA A 51 8.33 -14.67 1.89
C ALA A 51 6.91 -14.22 1.52
N LEU A 52 6.72 -13.83 0.26
CA LEU A 52 5.41 -13.52 -0.31
C LEU A 52 4.96 -14.73 -1.14
N VAL A 53 3.79 -15.28 -0.84
CA VAL A 53 3.26 -16.49 -1.48
C VAL A 53 1.86 -16.21 -2.00
N GLY A 54 1.62 -16.49 -3.29
CA GLY A 54 0.34 -16.24 -3.95
C GLY A 54 0.53 -15.89 -5.43
N ASP A 55 -0.47 -15.22 -6.01
CA ASP A 55 -0.34 -14.64 -7.35
C ASP A 55 0.54 -13.39 -7.28
N LEU A 56 1.84 -13.58 -7.51
CA LEU A 56 2.80 -12.48 -7.51
C LEU A 56 2.75 -11.65 -8.80
N ARG A 57 2.00 -12.07 -9.82
CA ARG A 57 1.91 -11.35 -11.11
C ARG A 57 0.74 -10.38 -11.15
N TYR A 58 -0.38 -10.73 -10.54
CA TYR A 58 -1.59 -9.90 -10.51
C TYR A 58 -2.10 -9.58 -9.09
N GLY A 59 -1.46 -10.12 -8.05
CA GLY A 59 -1.79 -9.81 -6.66
C GLY A 59 -1.50 -8.36 -6.31
N ARG A 60 -2.55 -7.58 -6.04
CA ARG A 60 -2.46 -6.12 -5.82
C ARG A 60 -1.59 -5.74 -4.62
N THR A 61 -1.66 -6.51 -3.54
CA THR A 61 -0.96 -6.21 -2.28
C THR A 61 0.54 -6.46 -2.35
N VAL A 62 1.00 -7.30 -3.29
CA VAL A 62 2.41 -7.67 -3.43
C VAL A 62 3.24 -6.52 -4.01
N HIS A 63 2.60 -5.63 -4.78
CA HIS A 63 3.23 -4.52 -5.51
C HIS A 63 2.89 -3.14 -4.95
N SER A 64 2.27 -3.08 -3.76
CA SER A 64 1.98 -1.83 -3.03
C SER A 64 3.12 -1.39 -2.12
#